data_AF-A0A257WFG0-F1
#
_entry.id   AF-A0A257WFG0-F1
#
_cell.length_a   1.000
_cell.length_b   1.000
_cell.length_c   1.000
_cell.angle_alpha   90.00
_cell.angle_beta   90.00
_cell.angle_gamma   90.00
#
_symmetry.space_group_name_H-M   'P 1'
#
loop_
_entity.id
_entity.type
_entity.pdbx_description
1 polymer ?
#
loop_
_entity_poly.entity_id
_entity_poly.type
_entity_poly.pdbx_seq_one_letter_code
_entity_poly.pdbx_strand_id
1 'polypeptide(L)' 'MSRFQFDRRMRKVFGVTAGQWLLKLRIDFAQQQLEAADLSIADIAIRAGYSDQSAFTRQFRQATGLSPREYRTARRRKDS' A
#
# COMPACT_ATOMS: atom_id res chain seq x y z
N MET A 1 1.31 -26.06 -3.76
CA MET A 1 0.16 -25.65 -2.92
C MET A 1 -0.75 -24.78 -3.78
N SER A 2 -2.04 -25.07 -3.87
CA SER A 2 -2.99 -24.26 -4.66
C SER A 2 -3.26 -22.90 -3.99
N ARG A 3 -3.58 -21.87 -4.78
CA ARG A 3 -4.00 -20.54 -4.29
C ARG A 3 -5.15 -20.64 -3.28
N PHE A 4 -6.11 -21.53 -3.52
CA PHE A 4 -7.22 -21.78 -2.60
C PHE A 4 -6.77 -22.40 -1.27
N GLN A 5 -5.83 -23.35 -1.31
CA GLN A 5 -5.28 -23.96 -0.10
C GLN A 5 -4.50 -22.94 0.73
N PHE A 6 -3.76 -22.05 0.06
CA PHE A 6 -2.99 -20.99 0.71
C PHE A 6 -3.89 -19.94 1.35
N ASP A 7 -4.90 -19.44 0.62
CA ASP A 7 -5.86 -18.48 1.17
C ASP A 7 -6.67 -19.06 2.33
N ARG A 8 -7.05 -20.35 2.27
CA ARG A 8 -7.71 -21.02 3.40
C ARG A 8 -6.81 -21.08 4.63
N ARG A 9 -5.52 -21.35 4.45
CA ARG A 9 -4.54 -21.39 5.55
C ARG A 9 -4.27 -19.99 6.12
N MET A 10 -4.12 -18.98 5.27
CA MET A 10 -3.98 -17.58 5.67
C MET A 10 -5.18 -17.11 6.50
N ARG A 11 -6.41 -17.40 6.06
CA ARG A 11 -7.61 -17.08 6.84
C ARG A 11 -7.63 -17.79 8.20
N LYS A 12 -7.21 -19.05 8.24
CA LYS A 12 -7.19 -19.84 9.48
C LYS A 12 -6.19 -19.31 10.52
N VAL A 13 -5.05 -18.77 10.07
CA VAL A 13 -3.97 -18.31 10.95
C VAL A 13 -4.07 -16.81 11.26
N PHE A 14 -4.39 -15.99 10.25
CA PHE A 14 -4.32 -14.52 10.31
C PHE A 14 -5.69 -13.83 10.16
N GLY A 15 -6.77 -14.58 9.92
CA GLY A 15 -8.11 -14.03 9.73
C GLY A 15 -8.34 -13.32 8.38
N VAL A 16 -7.30 -13.20 7.55
CA VAL A 16 -7.34 -12.49 6.26
C VAL A 16 -6.83 -13.37 5.10
N THR A 17 -7.17 -13.02 3.87
CA THR A 17 -6.58 -13.69 2.69
C THR A 17 -5.15 -13.23 2.44
N ALA A 18 -4.40 -14.00 1.64
CA ALA A 18 -3.06 -13.59 1.22
C ALA A 18 -3.10 -12.26 0.45
N GLY A 19 -4.12 -12.06 -0.39
CA GLY A 19 -4.30 -10.82 -1.14
C GLY A 19 -4.54 -9.61 -0.26
N GLN A 20 -5.36 -9.75 0.79
CA GLN A 20 -5.60 -8.68 1.76
C GLN A 20 -4.33 -8.35 2.56
N TRP A 21 -3.59 -9.39 2.97
CA TRP A 21 -2.31 -9.19 3.66
C TRP A 21 -1.28 -8.49 2.79
N LEU A 22 -1.13 -8.94 1.53
CA LEU A 22 -0.23 -8.31 0.58
C LEU A 22 -0.61 -6.85 0.32
N LEU A 23 -1.91 -6.57 0.17
CA LEU A 23 -2.39 -5.20 0.03
C LEU A 23 -1.96 -4.34 1.23
N LYS A 24 -2.16 -4.83 2.45
CA LYS A 24 -1.75 -4.12 3.67
C LYS A 24 -0.25 -3.81 3.64
N LEU A 25 0.59 -4.81 3.37
CA LEU A 25 2.04 -4.62 3.30
C LEU A 25 2.45 -3.58 2.24
N ARG A 26 1.81 -3.57 1.08
CA ARG A 26 2.09 -2.57 0.03
C ARG A 26 1.73 -1.16 0.45
N ILE A 27 0.60 -1.00 1.14
CA ILE A 27 0.15 0.31 1.65
C ILE A 27 1.07 0.78 2.78
N ASP A 28 1.41 -0.08 3.73
CA ASP A 28 2.31 0.24 4.84
C ASP A 28 3.69 0.69 4.31
N PHE A 29 4.25 -0.05 3.34
CA PHE A 29 5.48 0.35 2.66
C PHE A 29 5.35 1.72 1.97
N ALA A 30 4.26 1.94 1.24
CA ALA A 30 4.05 3.20 0.54
C ALA A 30 3.93 4.39 1.50
N GLN A 31 3.25 4.22 2.65
CA GLN A 31 3.15 5.26 3.68
C GLN A 31 4.54 5.65 4.20
N GLN A 32 5.36 4.67 4.56
CA GLN A 32 6.74 4.92 5.03
C GLN A 32 7.57 5.68 4.00
N GLN A 33 7.46 5.32 2.71
CA GLN A 33 8.20 6.00 1.65
C GLN A 33 7.69 7.42 1.36
N LEU A 34 6.38 7.66 1.52
CA LEU A 34 5.79 8.98 1.34
C LEU A 34 6.23 9.95 2.45
N GLU A 35 6.51 9.43 3.65
CA GLU A 35 6.99 10.19 4.80
C GLU A 35 8.51 10.42 4.71
N ALA A 36 9.29 9.37 4.44
CA ALA A 36 10.74 9.42 4.53
C ALA A 36 11.48 9.97 3.29
N ALA A 37 10.88 9.91 2.10
CA ALA A 37 11.62 10.13 0.85
C ALA A 37 10.98 11.17 -0.08
N ASP A 38 11.82 11.93 -0.79
CA ASP A 38 11.43 12.82 -1.90
C ASP A 38 11.25 12.08 -3.24
N LEU A 39 11.08 10.75 -3.20
CA LEU A 39 10.78 9.96 -4.38
C LEU A 39 9.49 10.44 -5.07
N SER A 40 9.43 10.29 -6.39
CA SER A 40 8.19 10.55 -7.11
C SER A 40 7.11 9.53 -6.71
N ILE A 41 5.83 9.92 -6.83
CA ILE A 41 4.72 9.00 -6.55
C ILE A 41 4.74 7.80 -7.51
N ALA A 42 5.24 7.99 -8.74
CA ALA A 42 5.44 6.93 -9.72
C ALA A 42 6.49 5.91 -9.26
N ASP A 43 7.64 6.36 -8.76
CA ASP A 43 8.69 5.46 -8.26
C ASP A 43 8.22 4.65 -7.05
N ILE A 44 7.47 5.29 -6.14
CA ILE A 44 6.87 4.61 -4.99
C ILE A 44 5.88 3.55 -5.45
N ALA A 45 5.08 3.81 -6.48
CA ALA A 45 4.14 2.83 -7.04
C ALA A 45 4.85 1.57 -7.55
N ILE A 46 5.93 1.75 -8.33
CA ILE A 46 6.73 0.64 -8.86
C ILE A 46 7.37 -0.16 -7.72
N ARG A 47 7.98 0.53 -6.74
CA ARG A 47 8.59 -0.13 -5.57
C ARG A 47 7.58 -0.86 -4.68
N ALA A 48 6.35 -0.36 -4.60
CA ALA A 48 5.24 -1.02 -3.91
C ALA A 48 4.63 -2.20 -4.72
N GLY A 49 5.17 -2.51 -5.91
CA GLY A 49 4.75 -3.65 -6.72
C GLY A 49 3.49 -3.41 -7.56
N TYR A 50 3.22 -2.16 -7.92
CA TYR A 50 2.19 -1.79 -8.89
C TYR A 50 2.79 -1.62 -10.28
N SER A 51 2.00 -1.92 -11.32
CA SER A 51 2.37 -1.73 -12.72
C SER A 51 2.47 -0.25 -13.11
N ASP A 52 1.66 0.58 -12.47
CA ASP A 52 1.52 2.00 -12.81
C ASP A 52 1.03 2.82 -11.61
N GLN A 53 1.25 4.13 -11.70
CA GLN A 53 0.89 5.09 -10.67
C GLN A 53 -0.63 5.20 -10.46
N SER A 54 -1.45 5.00 -11.50
CA SER A 54 -2.89 5.16 -11.43
C SER A 54 -3.53 4.04 -10.61
N ALA A 55 -3.11 2.79 -10.84
CA ALA A 55 -3.51 1.63 -10.08
C ALA A 55 -3.12 1.77 -8.60
N PHE A 56 -1.89 2.21 -8.33
CA PHE A 56 -1.43 2.52 -6.98
C PHE A 56 -2.29 3.61 -6.33
N THR A 57 -2.50 4.73 -7.00
CA THR A 57 -3.25 5.88 -6.45
C THR A 57 -4.68 5.49 -6.06
N ARG A 58 -5.37 4.74 -6.93
CA ARG A 58 -6.73 4.25 -6.64
C ARG A 58 -6.72 3.34 -5.41
N GLN A 59 -5.80 2.38 -5.36
CA GLN A 59 -5.74 1.41 -4.28
C GLN A 59 -5.33 2.06 -2.95
N PHE A 60 -4.39 3.01 -2.99
CA PHE A 60 -3.92 3.75 -1.83
C PHE A 60 -5.04 4.63 -1.24
N ARG A 61 -5.79 5.33 -2.11
CA ARG A 61 -6.95 6.10 -1.68
C ARG A 61 -8.05 5.22 -1.09
N GLN A 62 -8.30 4.05 -1.67
CA GLN A 62 -9.27 3.10 -1.12
C GLN A 62 -8.85 2.61 0.28
N ALA A 63 -7.55 2.41 0.50
CA ALA A 63 -7.04 1.90 1.78
C ALA A 63 -6.90 2.98 2.86
N THR A 64 -6.56 4.22 2.48
CA THR A 64 -6.18 5.29 3.44
C THR A 64 -7.14 6.47 3.48
N GLY A 65 -8.08 6.56 2.53
CA GLY A 65 -8.97 7.70 2.34
C GLY A 65 -8.34 8.89 1.58
N LEU A 66 -7.02 8.92 1.41
CA LEU A 66 -6.28 10.03 0.80
C LEU A 66 -5.52 9.57 -0.44
N SER A 67 -5.33 10.44 -1.43
CA SER A 67 -4.34 10.18 -2.47
C SER A 67 -2.92 10.20 -1.88
N PRO A 68 -1.94 9.53 -2.52
CA PRO A 68 -0.55 9.55 -2.07
C PRO A 68 0.03 10.97 -1.89
N ARG A 69 -0.35 11.91 -2.77
CA ARG A 69 0.11 13.31 -2.71
C ARG A 69 -0.52 14.06 -1.54
N GLU A 70 -1.82 13.87 -1.30
CA GLU A 70 -2.51 14.44 -0.14
C GLU A 70 -1.93 13.89 1.15
N TYR A 71 -1.70 12.57 1.23
CA TYR A 71 -1.10 11.91 2.38
C TYR A 71 0.28 12.48 2.71
N ARG A 72 1.17 12.60 1.70
CA ARG A 72 2.50 13.21 1.86
C ARG A 72 2.41 14.63 2.41
N THR A 73 1.55 15.45 1.82
CA THR A 73 1.36 16.85 2.25
C THR A 73 0.84 16.94 3.68
N ALA A 74 -0.14 16.10 4.03
CA ALA A 74 -0.74 16.07 5.36
C ALA A 74 0.26 15.64 6.45
N ARG A 75 1.18 14.72 6.14
CA ARG A 75 2.22 14.27 7.07
C ARG A 75 3.30 15.31 7.26
N ARG A 76 3.82 15.91 6.18
CA ARG A 76 4.84 16.97 6.27
C ARG A 76 4.38 18.20 7.06
N ARG A 77 3.09 18.54 7.00
CA ARG A 77 2.50 19.64 7.81
C ARG A 77 2.44 19.34 9.30
N LYS A 78 2.45 18.06 9.71
CA LYS A 78 2.44 17.68 11.14
C LYS A 78 3.83 17.71 11.77
N ASP A 79 4.89 17.69 10.96
CA ASP A 79 6.28 17.72 11.41
C ASP A 79 6.87 19.15 11.42
N SER A 80 6.05 20.18 11.15
CA SER A 80 6.40 21.62 11.23
C SER A 80 5.63 22.29 12.37
#